data_AF-A0A562JRZ6-F1
#
_entry.id   AF-A0A562JRZ6-F1
#
_cell.length_a   1.000
_cell.length_b   1.000
_cell.length_c   1.000
_cell.angle_alpha   90.00
_cell.angle_beta   90.00
_cell.angle_gamma   90.00
#
_symmetry.space_group_name_H-M   'P 1'
#
loop_
_entity.id
_entity.type
_entity.pdbx_description
1 polymer ?
#
loop_
_entity_poly.entity_id
_entity_poly.type
_entity_poly.pdbx_seq_one_letter_code
_entity_poly.pdbx_strand_id
1 'polypeptide(L)'
;MKQRKNLLKGTLAASLLFSASIPFMYLQRREFARAADGTVYQGTMDSKGLFEVFVPADRKAYTVCVEVPGHTAEYKNVLASIGVDGEYRGIYVRINPEDNLAGDVNQDQIIDIRDMNEAVENYGEQNPENPNLDINQDGVVNETDVRWIEKNFLSKGPLAGNGNTPKETIGKKGLADFLKMIGLAPKGE
;
A
#
# COMPACT_ATOMS: atom_id res chain seq x y z
N MET A 1 -23.63 -44.45 28.19
CA MET A 1 -22.66 -43.33 28.14
C MET A 1 -22.99 -42.45 26.94
N LYS A 2 -23.51 -41.24 27.19
CA LYS A 2 -23.81 -40.26 26.14
C LYS A 2 -22.52 -39.51 25.84
N GLN A 3 -21.92 -39.70 24.67
CA GLN A 3 -20.80 -38.86 24.22
C GLN A 3 -21.30 -37.41 24.19
N ARG A 4 -20.76 -36.58 25.08
CA ARG A 4 -20.90 -35.14 25.02
C ARG A 4 -20.10 -34.68 23.79
N LYS A 5 -20.81 -34.36 22.70
CA LYS A 5 -20.26 -33.50 21.64
C LYS A 5 -20.08 -32.12 22.26
N ASN A 6 -18.92 -31.88 22.86
CA ASN A 6 -18.43 -30.52 23.05
C ASN A 6 -18.06 -30.02 21.64
N LEU A 7 -19.07 -29.57 20.88
CA LEU A 7 -18.81 -28.62 19.80
C LEU A 7 -18.21 -27.40 20.51
N LEU A 8 -16.89 -27.25 20.40
CA LEU A 8 -16.30 -25.93 20.48
C LEU A 8 -17.04 -25.09 19.43
N LYS A 9 -17.93 -24.19 19.87
CA LYS A 9 -18.41 -23.07 19.08
C LYS A 9 -17.25 -22.09 18.85
N GLY A 10 -16.16 -22.60 18.31
CA GLY A 10 -15.00 -21.83 17.91
C GLY A 10 -15.28 -21.33 16.51
N THR A 11 -15.44 -20.02 16.38
CA THR A 11 -15.39 -19.33 15.09
C THR A 11 -14.14 -19.82 14.37
N LEU A 12 -14.29 -20.58 13.28
CA LEU A 12 -13.15 -20.95 12.44
C LEU A 12 -12.59 -19.65 11.86
N ALA A 13 -11.41 -19.24 12.33
CA ALA A 13 -10.72 -18.08 11.77
C ALA A 13 -10.31 -18.38 10.32
N ALA A 14 -10.37 -17.36 9.48
CA ALA A 14 -9.82 -17.38 8.14
C ALA A 14 -8.40 -16.81 8.16
N SER A 15 -7.59 -17.20 7.18
CA SER A 15 -6.22 -16.73 7.02
C SER A 15 -6.05 -16.14 5.63
N LEU A 16 -5.49 -14.94 5.56
CA LEU A 16 -5.22 -14.21 4.33
C LEU A 16 -3.70 -14.07 4.15
N LEU A 17 -3.16 -14.62 3.07
CA LEU A 17 -1.73 -14.64 2.79
C LEU A 17 -1.37 -13.71 1.62
N PHE A 18 -0.33 -12.89 1.79
CA PHE A 18 0.21 -11.98 0.80
C PHE A 18 1.69 -12.23 0.56
N SER A 19 2.10 -12.23 -0.70
CA SER A 19 3.50 -12.37 -1.11
C SER A 19 3.86 -11.24 -2.06
N ALA A 20 4.72 -10.31 -1.63
CA ALA A 20 5.36 -9.34 -2.52
C ALA A 20 6.63 -9.96 -3.12
N SER A 21 6.97 -9.63 -4.38
CA SER A 21 8.03 -10.34 -5.13
C SER A 21 9.34 -9.54 -5.35
N ILE A 22 9.54 -8.42 -4.66
CA ILE A 22 10.62 -7.42 -4.91
C ILE A 22 11.14 -6.96 -3.52
N PRO A 23 12.39 -6.46 -3.31
CA PRO A 23 12.97 -6.31 -1.97
C PRO A 23 12.40 -5.10 -1.19
N PHE A 24 11.09 -5.10 -1.00
CA PHE A 24 10.32 -4.23 -0.11
C PHE A 24 10.50 -4.59 1.38
N MET A 25 11.33 -5.59 1.69
CA MET A 25 11.48 -6.14 3.04
C MET A 25 12.15 -5.18 4.03
N TYR A 26 12.69 -4.06 3.55
CA TYR A 26 13.34 -3.02 4.36
C TYR A 26 12.51 -1.76 4.56
N LEU A 27 11.36 -1.65 3.89
CA LEU A 27 10.48 -0.49 4.04
C LEU A 27 9.47 -0.74 5.17
N GLN A 28 9.26 0.26 6.03
CA GLN A 28 8.12 0.35 6.92
C GLN A 28 6.85 0.24 6.07
N ARG A 29 6.04 -0.77 6.35
CA ARG A 29 4.85 -1.09 5.56
C ARG A 29 3.73 -1.51 6.49
N ARG A 30 2.51 -1.16 6.11
CA ARG A 30 1.30 -1.46 6.87
C ARG A 30 0.41 -2.33 6.02
N GLU A 31 0.33 -3.60 6.42
CA GLU A 31 -0.63 -4.51 5.85
C GLU A 31 -1.67 -4.90 6.89
N PHE A 32 -2.94 -4.87 6.48
CA PHE A 32 -4.05 -5.18 7.37
C PHE A 32 -5.29 -5.56 6.57
N ALA A 33 -6.19 -6.30 7.20
CA ALA A 33 -7.54 -6.49 6.68
C ALA A 33 -8.52 -5.57 7.41
N ARG A 34 -9.41 -4.92 6.67
CA ARG A 34 -10.49 -4.08 7.20
C ARG A 34 -11.83 -4.73 6.91
N ALA A 35 -12.64 -4.95 7.94
CA ALA A 35 -14.02 -5.40 7.80
C ALA A 35 -14.92 -4.26 7.30
N ALA A 36 -16.10 -4.63 6.80
CA ALA A 36 -17.09 -3.68 6.31
C ALA A 36 -17.61 -2.68 7.38
N ASP A 37 -17.47 -3.01 8.66
CA ASP A 37 -17.81 -2.12 9.78
C ASP A 37 -16.64 -1.20 10.20
N GLY A 38 -15.50 -1.28 9.50
CA GLY A 38 -14.30 -0.50 9.78
C GLY A 38 -13.32 -1.19 10.74
N THR A 39 -13.65 -2.35 11.32
CA THR A 39 -12.73 -3.08 12.20
C THR A 39 -11.46 -3.47 11.46
N VAL A 40 -10.30 -3.16 12.03
CA VAL A 40 -8.98 -3.44 11.43
C VAL A 40 -8.34 -4.64 12.13
N TYR A 41 -7.90 -5.60 11.33
CA TYR A 41 -7.14 -6.78 11.73
C TYR A 41 -5.73 -6.62 11.20
N GLN A 42 -4.79 -6.38 12.12
CA GLN A 42 -3.37 -6.32 11.80
C GLN A 42 -2.89 -7.72 11.43
N GLY A 43 -2.00 -7.81 10.45
CA GLY A 43 -1.32 -9.07 10.18
C GLY A 43 0.12 -9.09 10.66
N THR A 44 0.77 -10.21 10.40
CA THR A 44 2.17 -10.47 10.76
C THR A 44 2.96 -10.76 9.50
N MET A 45 4.22 -10.36 9.45
CA MET A 45 5.11 -10.62 8.33
C MET A 45 6.27 -11.50 8.76
N ASP A 46 6.58 -12.50 7.95
CA ASP A 46 7.75 -13.34 8.15
C ASP A 46 9.02 -12.72 7.51
N SER A 47 10.17 -13.34 7.78
CA SER A 47 11.47 -12.90 7.26
C SER A 47 11.65 -13.09 5.74
N LYS A 48 10.62 -13.56 5.03
CA LYS A 48 10.60 -13.72 3.56
C LYS A 48 9.64 -12.72 2.91
N GLY A 49 9.07 -11.80 3.70
CA GLY A 49 8.10 -10.81 3.22
C GLY A 49 6.69 -11.37 3.03
N LEU A 50 6.42 -12.59 3.52
CA LEU A 50 5.11 -13.21 3.51
C LEU A 50 4.27 -12.60 4.63
N PHE A 51 3.12 -12.06 4.28
CA PHE A 51 2.24 -11.41 5.23
C PHE A 51 0.96 -12.23 5.45
N GLU A 52 0.56 -12.40 6.71
CA GLU A 52 -0.60 -13.18 7.15
C GLU A 52 -1.55 -12.34 8.00
N VAL A 53 -2.84 -12.32 7.64
CA VAL A 53 -3.92 -11.76 8.50
C VAL A 53 -4.88 -12.85 8.91
N PHE A 54 -5.19 -12.90 10.20
CA PHE A 54 -6.27 -13.73 10.72
C PHE A 54 -7.52 -12.88 10.94
N VAL A 55 -8.62 -13.31 10.33
CA VAL A 55 -9.92 -12.64 10.43
C VAL A 55 -11.02 -13.63 10.81
N PRO A 56 -12.11 -13.20 11.45
CA PRO A 56 -13.28 -14.06 11.65
C PRO A 56 -13.85 -14.56 10.31
N ALA A 57 -14.45 -15.76 10.31
CA ALA A 57 -15.27 -16.15 9.18
C ALA A 57 -16.52 -15.26 9.11
N ASP A 58 -16.67 -14.53 8.01
CA ASP A 58 -17.81 -13.64 7.76
C ASP A 58 -18.32 -13.86 6.32
N ARG A 59 -19.62 -13.63 6.13
CA ARG A 59 -20.28 -13.58 4.82
C ARG A 59 -19.91 -12.34 4.02
N LYS A 60 -19.41 -11.30 4.68
CA LYS A 60 -18.92 -10.07 4.05
C LYS A 60 -17.45 -10.21 3.68
N ALA A 61 -17.08 -9.57 2.59
CA ALA A 61 -15.67 -9.47 2.20
C ALA A 61 -14.90 -8.54 3.16
N TYR A 62 -13.63 -8.86 3.34
CA TYR A 62 -12.65 -7.98 3.96
C TYR A 62 -11.92 -7.20 2.86
N THR A 63 -11.64 -5.94 3.11
CA THR A 63 -10.73 -5.14 2.28
C THR A 63 -9.33 -5.32 2.84
N VAL A 64 -8.45 -6.02 2.11
CA VAL A 64 -7.05 -6.11 2.51
C VAL A 64 -6.27 -4.99 1.87
N CYS A 65 -5.53 -4.25 2.67
CA CYS A 65 -4.74 -3.09 2.25
C CYS A 65 -3.25 -3.38 2.42
N VAL A 66 -2.45 -2.86 1.48
CA VAL A 66 -0.99 -2.77 1.57
C VAL A 66 -0.63 -1.30 1.37
N GLU A 67 -0.06 -0.70 2.41
CA GLU A 67 0.38 0.70 2.41
C GLU A 67 1.90 0.72 2.63
N VAL A 68 2.62 1.39 1.72
CA VAL A 68 4.06 1.64 1.83
C VAL A 68 4.26 3.15 1.70
N PRO A 69 4.95 3.81 2.66
CA PRO A 69 5.24 5.24 2.58
C PRO A 69 5.83 5.62 1.23
N GLY A 70 5.32 6.72 0.65
CA GLY A 70 5.77 7.22 -0.64
C GLY A 70 5.35 6.36 -1.84
N HIS A 71 4.49 5.36 -1.66
CA HIS A 71 3.96 4.54 -2.74
C HIS A 71 2.43 4.64 -2.82
N THR A 72 1.88 4.40 -4.02
CA THR A 72 0.44 4.20 -4.18
C THR A 72 -0.01 2.99 -3.36
N ALA A 73 -1.21 3.05 -2.80
CA ALA A 73 -1.75 1.97 -2.00
C ALA A 73 -2.51 0.99 -2.89
N GLU A 74 -2.55 -0.27 -2.48
CA GLU A 74 -3.42 -1.26 -3.09
C GLU A 74 -4.40 -1.80 -2.05
N TYR A 75 -5.62 -2.07 -2.49
CA TYR A 75 -6.49 -2.97 -1.75
C TYR A 75 -7.14 -4.03 -2.61
N LYS A 76 -7.49 -5.15 -1.97
CA LYS A 76 -8.30 -6.21 -2.57
C LYS A 76 -9.44 -6.61 -1.65
N ASN A 77 -10.64 -6.69 -2.21
CA ASN A 77 -11.80 -7.23 -1.49
C ASN A 77 -11.79 -8.76 -1.59
N VAL A 78 -11.86 -9.41 -0.44
CA VAL A 78 -11.66 -10.86 -0.33
C VAL A 78 -12.74 -11.45 0.55
N LEU A 79 -13.48 -12.43 0.01
CA LEU A 79 -14.34 -13.26 0.83
C LEU A 79 -13.49 -14.37 1.45
N ALA A 80 -13.29 -14.29 2.77
CA ALA A 80 -12.45 -15.20 3.53
C ALA A 80 -13.25 -16.39 4.12
N SER A 81 -14.44 -16.69 3.60
CA SER A 81 -15.27 -17.79 4.08
C SER A 81 -16.07 -18.47 2.96
N ILE A 82 -16.56 -19.67 3.25
CA ILE A 82 -17.56 -20.39 2.44
C ILE A 82 -18.79 -20.72 3.29
N GLY A 83 -19.98 -20.66 2.69
CA GLY A 83 -21.22 -21.11 3.32
C GLY A 83 -21.38 -22.64 3.20
N VAL A 84 -21.55 -23.33 4.33
CA VAL A 84 -21.80 -24.77 4.41
C VAL A 84 -22.90 -25.01 5.43
N ASP A 85 -24.01 -25.62 5.00
CA ASP A 85 -25.16 -25.98 5.86
C ASP A 85 -25.73 -24.81 6.71
N GLY A 86 -25.70 -23.59 6.17
CA GLY A 86 -26.19 -22.39 6.85
C GLY A 86 -25.19 -21.74 7.82
N GLU A 87 -23.97 -22.29 7.95
CA GLU A 87 -22.86 -21.71 8.69
C GLU A 87 -21.75 -21.22 7.76
N TYR A 88 -20.95 -20.25 8.20
CA TYR A 88 -19.77 -19.79 7.47
C TYR A 88 -18.51 -20.41 8.06
N ARG A 89 -17.71 -21.03 7.19
CA ARG A 89 -16.42 -21.62 7.55
C ARG A 89 -15.31 -20.77 6.95
N GLY A 90 -14.34 -20.39 7.77
CA GLY A 90 -13.14 -19.68 7.32
C GLY A 90 -12.38 -20.50 6.30
N ILE A 91 -11.86 -19.83 5.27
CA ILE A 91 -10.97 -20.43 4.29
C ILE A 91 -9.62 -19.73 4.30
N TYR A 92 -8.62 -20.42 3.74
CA TYR A 92 -7.35 -19.84 3.42
C TYR A 92 -7.43 -19.19 2.04
N VAL A 93 -7.08 -17.90 1.94
CA VAL A 93 -6.99 -17.20 0.65
C VAL A 93 -5.59 -16.64 0.47
N ARG A 94 -4.98 -16.96 -0.67
CA ARG A 94 -3.72 -16.37 -1.10
C ARG A 94 -3.99 -15.26 -2.10
N ILE A 95 -3.37 -14.12 -1.89
CA ILE A 95 -3.47 -12.94 -2.74
C ILE A 95 -2.06 -12.54 -3.15
N ASN A 96 -1.90 -12.30 -4.45
CA ASN A 96 -0.72 -11.62 -4.96
C ASN A 96 -1.13 -10.16 -5.14
N PRO A 97 -0.47 -9.21 -4.43
CA PRO A 97 -0.65 -7.80 -4.68
C PRO A 97 -0.19 -7.43 -6.10
N GLU A 98 -0.82 -6.42 -6.67
CA GLU A 98 -0.42 -5.71 -7.88
C GLU A 98 0.76 -4.77 -7.60
N ASP A 99 1.15 -3.98 -8.61
CA ASP A 99 2.29 -3.07 -8.51
C ASP A 99 1.93 -1.81 -7.71
N ASN A 100 2.53 -1.67 -6.51
CA ASN A 100 2.55 -0.42 -5.76
C ASN A 100 3.61 0.51 -6.35
N LEU A 101 3.19 1.55 -7.06
CA LEU A 101 4.11 2.50 -7.71
C LEU A 101 4.70 3.46 -6.67
N ALA A 102 6.02 3.60 -6.69
CA ALA A 102 6.74 4.59 -5.87
C ALA A 102 6.58 6.01 -6.44
N GLY A 103 6.49 7.02 -5.58
CA GLY A 103 6.40 8.43 -5.95
C GLY A 103 5.14 9.16 -5.52
N ASP A 104 4.22 8.51 -4.81
CA ASP A 104 2.99 9.13 -4.27
C ASP A 104 3.26 9.62 -2.84
N VAL A 105 3.94 10.77 -2.72
CA VAL A 105 4.43 11.26 -1.42
C VAL A 105 3.32 11.97 -0.63
N ASN A 106 2.32 12.50 -1.33
CA ASN A 106 1.14 13.13 -0.73
C ASN A 106 -0.02 12.14 -0.48
N GLN A 107 0.11 10.88 -0.91
CA GLN A 107 -0.83 9.77 -0.70
C GLN A 107 -2.23 10.00 -1.31
N ASP A 108 -2.31 10.67 -2.46
CA ASP A 108 -3.57 10.89 -3.18
C ASP A 108 -3.86 9.88 -4.30
N GLN A 109 -3.01 8.85 -4.42
CA GLN A 109 -3.05 7.80 -5.44
C GLN A 109 -2.73 8.29 -6.85
N ILE A 110 -2.12 9.46 -7.00
CA ILE A 110 -1.66 10.00 -8.26
C ILE A 110 -0.23 10.49 -8.11
N ILE A 111 0.67 9.99 -8.96
CA ILE A 111 2.06 10.44 -8.98
C ILE A 111 2.14 11.58 -9.97
N ASP A 112 2.25 12.82 -9.50
CA ASP A 112 2.24 13.99 -10.37
C ASP A 112 3.10 15.15 -9.87
N ILE A 113 2.91 16.33 -10.46
CA ILE A 113 3.72 17.52 -10.15
C ILE A 113 3.65 17.94 -8.69
N ARG A 114 2.59 17.55 -7.97
CA ARG A 114 2.42 17.86 -6.55
C ARG A 114 3.39 17.07 -5.70
N ASP A 115 3.62 15.80 -6.03
CA ASP A 115 4.63 14.97 -5.39
C ASP A 115 6.03 15.51 -5.64
N MET A 116 6.31 15.88 -6.90
CA MET A 116 7.59 16.48 -7.27
C MET A 116 7.85 17.80 -6.52
N ASN A 117 6.82 18.65 -6.37
CA ASN A 117 6.93 19.89 -5.60
C ASN A 117 7.27 19.60 -4.14
N GLU A 118 6.56 18.67 -3.51
CA GLU A 118 6.76 18.34 -2.09
C GLU A 118 8.15 17.73 -1.83
N ALA A 119 8.60 16.81 -2.70
CA ALA A 119 9.95 16.23 -2.59
C ALA A 119 11.06 17.28 -2.79
N VAL A 120 10.87 18.23 -3.72
CA VAL A 120 11.83 19.32 -3.95
C VAL A 120 11.86 20.33 -2.79
N GLU A 121 10.71 20.66 -2.20
CA GLU A 121 10.64 21.55 -1.03
C GLU A 121 11.39 20.99 0.19
N ASN A 122 11.48 19.66 0.30
CA ASN A 122 12.13 18.96 1.41
C ASN A 122 13.46 18.30 1.01
N TYR A 123 14.02 18.67 -0.15
CA TYR A 123 15.25 18.04 -0.66
C TYR A 123 16.45 18.26 0.28
N GLY A 124 17.12 17.18 0.63
CA GLY A 124 18.24 17.15 1.57
C GLY A 124 17.83 17.03 3.05
N GLU A 125 16.53 16.98 3.35
CA GLU A 125 16.06 16.75 4.72
C GLU A 125 16.46 15.36 5.22
N GLN A 126 16.96 15.32 6.46
CA GLN A 126 17.37 14.10 7.15
C GLN A 126 16.27 13.68 8.13
N ASN A 127 15.85 12.43 8.07
CA ASN A 127 14.75 11.88 8.87
C ASN A 127 13.49 12.75 8.78
N PRO A 128 12.92 12.92 7.57
CA PRO A 128 11.81 13.84 7.36
C PRO A 128 10.61 13.49 8.24
N GLU A 129 9.89 14.51 8.72
CA GLU A 129 8.67 14.32 9.51
C GLU A 129 7.59 13.57 8.71
N ASN A 130 7.50 13.86 7.40
CA ASN A 130 6.70 13.06 6.47
C ASN A 130 7.54 11.90 5.92
N PRO A 131 7.32 10.65 6.38
CA PRO A 131 8.10 9.50 5.94
C PRO A 131 7.85 9.11 4.48
N ASN A 132 6.83 9.69 3.82
CA ASN A 132 6.56 9.41 2.41
C ASN A 132 7.57 10.09 1.46
N LEU A 133 8.32 11.08 1.94
CA LEU A 133 9.31 11.81 1.14
C LEU A 133 10.62 11.05 0.99
N ASP A 134 10.96 10.22 1.98
CA ASP A 134 12.08 9.28 1.97
C ASP A 134 11.58 7.93 1.47
N ILE A 135 11.37 7.85 0.15
CA ILE A 135 10.70 6.74 -0.54
C ILE A 135 11.49 5.44 -0.38
N ASN A 136 12.82 5.52 -0.43
CA ASN A 136 13.70 4.35 -0.23
C ASN A 136 14.02 4.10 1.26
N GLN A 137 13.58 4.98 2.17
CA GLN A 137 13.75 4.91 3.62
C GLN A 137 15.20 4.78 4.05
N ASP A 138 16.10 5.50 3.36
CA ASP A 138 17.54 5.54 3.68
C ASP A 138 17.89 6.61 4.73
N GLY A 139 16.90 7.38 5.17
CA GLY A 139 17.01 8.43 6.17
C GLY A 139 17.18 9.82 5.60
N VAL A 140 17.20 10.01 4.27
CA VAL A 140 17.39 11.34 3.66
C VAL A 140 16.64 11.49 2.34
N VAL A 141 15.87 12.58 2.22
CA VAL A 141 15.21 12.96 0.96
C VAL A 141 16.28 13.40 -0.05
N ASN A 142 16.54 12.59 -1.08
CA ASN A 142 17.63 12.84 -2.02
C ASN A 142 17.25 12.57 -3.49
N GLU A 143 18.24 12.58 -4.40
CA GLU A 143 18.01 12.34 -5.83
C GLU A 143 17.28 11.01 -6.04
N THR A 144 17.60 9.97 -5.26
CA THR A 144 16.96 8.65 -5.40
C THR A 144 15.44 8.74 -5.28
N ASP A 145 14.94 9.44 -4.27
CA ASP A 145 13.49 9.62 -4.04
C ASP A 145 12.85 10.42 -5.17
N VAL A 146 13.48 11.53 -5.56
CA VAL A 146 13.01 12.37 -6.67
C VAL A 146 12.94 11.58 -7.98
N ARG A 147 13.90 10.69 -8.23
CA ARG A 147 13.91 9.84 -9.45
C ARG A 147 12.80 8.80 -9.45
N TRP A 148 12.29 8.36 -8.30
CA TRP A 148 11.12 7.49 -8.25
C TRP A 148 9.85 8.23 -8.72
N ILE A 149 9.69 9.48 -8.30
CA ILE A 149 8.59 10.34 -8.74
C ILE A 149 8.69 10.61 -10.24
N GLU A 150 9.87 11.00 -10.72
CA GLU A 150 10.10 11.23 -12.16
C GLU A 150 9.79 9.98 -13.00
N LYS A 151 10.28 8.81 -12.58
CA LYS A 151 10.10 7.55 -13.31
C LYS A 151 8.62 7.18 -13.48
N ASN A 152 7.79 7.47 -12.47
CA ASN A 152 6.38 7.09 -12.45
C ASN A 152 5.45 8.28 -12.67
N PHE A 153 5.97 9.41 -13.18
CA PHE A 153 5.23 10.65 -13.35
C PHE A 153 3.98 10.47 -14.22
N LEU A 154 2.87 11.10 -13.82
CA LEU A 154 1.53 10.98 -14.41
C LEU A 154 0.86 9.60 -14.27
N SER A 155 1.39 8.73 -13.40
CA SER A 155 0.76 7.45 -13.11
C SER A 155 -0.38 7.58 -12.12
N LYS A 156 -1.34 6.65 -12.21
CA LYS A 156 -2.45 6.50 -11.27
C LYS A 156 -2.33 5.18 -10.54
N GLY A 157 -2.45 5.22 -9.22
CA GLY A 157 -2.65 4.04 -8.41
C GLY A 157 -4.02 3.39 -8.69
N PRO A 158 -4.18 2.11 -8.33
CA PRO A 158 -5.42 1.36 -8.56
C PRO A 158 -6.62 1.95 -7.80
N LEU A 159 -6.36 2.79 -6.79
CA LEU A 159 -7.36 3.39 -5.91
C LEU A 159 -7.66 4.86 -6.24
N ALA A 160 -7.07 5.40 -7.31
CA ALA A 160 -7.35 6.76 -7.74
C ALA A 160 -8.86 6.91 -8.05
N GLY A 161 -9.51 7.92 -7.46
CA GLY A 161 -10.93 8.16 -7.71
C GLY A 161 -11.24 8.43 -9.18
N ASN A 162 -12.45 8.11 -9.64
CA ASN A 162 -12.84 8.24 -11.06
C ASN A 162 -12.71 9.67 -11.66
N GLY A 163 -12.48 10.71 -10.85
CA GLY A 163 -12.23 12.09 -11.28
C GLY A 163 -10.80 12.59 -11.05
N ASN A 164 -9.92 11.75 -10.53
CA ASN A 164 -8.53 12.09 -10.23
C ASN A 164 -7.72 12.02 -11.53
N THR A 165 -7.29 13.18 -12.03
CA THR A 165 -6.46 13.30 -13.24
C THR A 165 -5.09 13.85 -12.84
N PRO A 166 -3.97 13.25 -13.30
CA PRO A 166 -2.64 13.70 -12.95
C PRO A 166 -2.38 15.09 -13.51
N LYS A 167 -1.65 15.88 -12.76
CA LYS A 167 -1.27 17.24 -13.12
C LYS A 167 0.19 17.27 -13.58
N GLU A 168 0.40 17.80 -14.78
CA GLU A 168 1.76 18.00 -15.31
C GLU A 168 2.45 19.23 -14.72
N THR A 169 1.67 20.24 -14.28
CA THR A 169 2.20 21.55 -13.89
C THR A 169 1.51 22.16 -12.66
N ILE A 170 2.26 22.98 -11.93
CA ILE A 170 1.73 23.93 -10.93
C ILE A 170 2.00 25.34 -11.46
N GLY A 171 0.93 26.03 -11.86
CA GLY A 171 1.05 27.30 -12.57
C GLY A 171 1.74 27.12 -13.91
N LYS A 172 2.95 27.69 -14.05
CA LYS A 172 3.79 27.56 -15.26
C LYS A 172 4.98 26.61 -15.09
N LYS A 173 5.14 26.00 -13.91
CA LYS A 173 6.27 25.13 -13.58
C LYS A 173 5.88 23.67 -13.84
N GLY A 174 6.70 22.97 -14.62
CA GLY A 174 6.61 21.52 -14.83
C GLY A 174 7.78 20.77 -14.20
N LEU A 175 7.85 19.46 -14.44
CA LEU A 175 8.87 18.56 -13.88
C LEU A 175 10.30 19.09 -14.05
N ALA A 176 10.65 19.56 -15.25
CA ALA A 176 11.99 20.10 -15.53
C ALA A 176 12.34 21.35 -14.71
N ASP A 177 11.35 22.19 -14.40
CA ASP A 177 11.57 23.38 -13.58
C ASP A 177 11.91 23.00 -12.14
N PHE A 178 11.23 21.99 -11.59
CA PHE A 178 11.47 21.49 -10.23
C PHE A 178 12.81 20.77 -10.10
N LEU A 179 13.12 19.86 -11.02
CA LEU A 179 14.42 19.16 -11.05
C LEU A 179 15.58 20.16 -11.11
N LYS A 180 15.44 21.24 -11.87
CA LYS A 180 16.48 22.28 -11.96
C LYS A 180 16.72 23.00 -10.63
N MET A 181 15.72 23.13 -9.75
CA MET A 181 15.87 23.79 -8.45
C MET A 181 16.86 23.05 -7.54
N ILE A 182 16.95 21.73 -7.69
CA ILE A 182 17.84 20.85 -6.92
C ILE A 182 19.09 20.43 -7.72
N GLY A 183 19.35 21.09 -8.85
CA GLY A 183 20.55 20.85 -9.66
C GLY A 183 20.48 19.62 -10.57
N LEU A 184 19.29 19.07 -10.80
CA LEU A 184 19.07 17.92 -11.67
C LEU A 184 18.53 18.33 -13.04
N ALA A 185 18.75 17.46 -14.04
CA ALA A 185 18.09 17.51 -15.34
C ALA A 185 17.13 16.33 -15.50
N PRO A 186 16.07 16.45 -16.31
CA PRO A 186 15.19 15.33 -16.63
C PRO A 186 15.96 14.16 -17.24
N LYS A 187 15.71 12.95 -16.77
CA LYS A 187 16.10 11.72 -17.44
C LYS A 187 14.92 11.35 -18.33
N GLY A 188 15.08 11.51 -19.65
CA GLY A 188 14.04 11.11 -20.60
C GLY A 188 13.64 9.64 -20.43
N GLU A 189 12.42 9.32 -20.85
CA GLU A 189 11.87 7.95 -20.89
C GLU A 189 12.70 6.99 -21.77
#